data_AF-U7P625-F1
#
_entry.id   AF-U7P625-F1
#
_cell.length_a   1.000
_cell.length_b   1.000
_cell.length_c   1.000
_cell.angle_alpha   90.00
_cell.angle_beta   90.00
_cell.angle_gamma   90.00
#
_symmetry.space_group_name_H-M   'P 1'
#
loop_
_entity.id
_entity.type
_entity.pdbx_description
1 polymer ?
#
loop_
_entity_poly.entity_id
_entity_poly.type
_entity_poly.pdbx_seq_one_letter_code
_entity_poly.pdbx_strand_id
1 'polypeptide(L)'
;MALMFQRIARNFARNGYFPTDEASLERVLQALRPASTGRMRVLDPCAGEGAAIAELAHHLGRERVQACGVEYHAERAASMHGLVDRGLQGDLMDTVISPRSVGCLWLNPPYGDLLADHAGYESYQGKGRRRLEKLFYQRTVGTLQYGGVMVLIVPDYALDKELTGWLVNHFTELRVFRAAVDDFQQVVILGRRVRRREAQRSQEAKAMRAQLLRVGSKEVIPEVIPAVWPFEPYAVPAAQGELRHFYRVSLDAEQLADEVGKLQGLWPEVGSVFGKTGLSPRPPVRRLSSWHLALSLAAGAISGVVTAPNGRCLVVKGNTHKDKVAKTEFTEREDGSITETRVLTDRFVPVIRAWEMTPDSPRCGQLLTITSTPAANDGEPEEGDQTAEAEAGDAPEPLNRVAERAARPDPRRFDVGRVVMTRAVNELVERGEVSPMALLRRHVTGDWGDVPDEDRQSNEQALIHGDRLLSSYRIGESLTVWIITEADRSATTLLLPEEY
;
A
#
# COMPACT_ATOMS: atom_id res chain seq x y z
N MET A 1 -28.51 -15.14 31.91
CA MET A 1 -27.74 -13.97 32.39
C MET A 1 -27.04 -13.42 31.17
N ALA A 2 -27.53 -12.31 30.63
CA ALA A 2 -26.91 -11.59 29.53
C ALA A 2 -25.53 -11.11 29.97
N LEU A 3 -24.50 -11.34 29.16
CA LEU A 3 -23.22 -10.66 29.32
C LEU A 3 -23.49 -9.17 29.06
N MET A 4 -23.54 -8.41 30.15
CA MET A 4 -23.89 -7.00 30.17
C MET A 4 -22.76 -6.18 29.53
N PHE A 5 -22.73 -6.09 28.20
CA PHE A 5 -21.88 -5.15 27.46
C PHE A 5 -22.68 -3.91 27.05
N GLN A 6 -23.16 -3.16 28.05
CA GLN A 6 -23.64 -1.80 27.85
C GLN A 6 -22.51 -0.80 28.07
N ARG A 7 -21.98 -0.27 26.96
CA ARG A 7 -21.20 0.97 26.73
C ARG A 7 -20.26 0.63 25.56
N ILE A 8 -20.57 0.99 24.32
CA ILE A 8 -20.51 2.36 23.79
C ILE A 8 -21.44 2.42 22.57
N ALA A 9 -22.54 3.16 22.68
CA ALA A 9 -23.55 3.25 21.64
C ALA A 9 -23.90 4.71 21.34
N ARG A 10 -22.91 5.49 20.88
CA ARG A 10 -23.12 6.84 20.35
C ARG A 10 -22.07 7.16 19.27
N ASN A 11 -22.34 6.74 18.04
CA ASN A 11 -22.05 7.42 16.76
C ASN A 11 -22.10 6.40 15.59
N PHE A 12 -23.31 5.91 15.26
CA PHE A 12 -23.51 4.71 14.43
C PHE A 12 -23.55 4.91 12.90
N ALA A 13 -23.29 6.11 12.37
CA ALA A 13 -23.44 6.38 10.93
C ALA A 13 -22.15 6.77 10.19
N ARG A 14 -21.00 6.88 10.89
CA ARG A 14 -19.71 7.15 10.23
C ARG A 14 -19.06 5.83 9.80
N ASN A 15 -18.69 5.74 8.52
CA ASN A 15 -17.84 4.69 7.92
C ASN A 15 -18.44 3.27 7.79
N GLY A 16 -19.76 3.14 7.59
CA GLY A 16 -20.38 1.87 7.15
C GLY A 16 -20.44 0.76 8.22
N TYR A 17 -20.47 1.13 9.50
CA TYR A 17 -20.59 0.20 10.62
C TYR A 17 -22.03 -0.04 11.05
N PHE A 18 -22.49 -1.29 10.95
CA PHE A 18 -23.85 -1.69 11.28
C PHE A 18 -23.79 -2.89 12.25
N PRO A 19 -23.69 -2.66 13.57
CA PRO A 19 -23.69 -3.77 14.53
C PRO A 19 -24.99 -4.57 14.41
N THR A 20 -24.91 -5.88 14.65
CA THR A 20 -26.13 -6.67 14.78
C THR A 20 -26.85 -6.24 16.06
N ASP A 21 -28.13 -5.87 15.95
CA ASP A 21 -28.92 -5.52 17.11
C ASP A 21 -29.09 -6.70 18.07
N GLU A 22 -29.16 -6.40 19.37
CA GLU A 22 -29.20 -7.40 20.44
C GLU A 22 -30.38 -8.37 20.26
N ALA A 23 -31.56 -7.87 19.89
CA ALA A 23 -32.75 -8.69 19.72
C ALA A 23 -32.63 -9.66 18.53
N SER A 24 -32.05 -9.23 17.41
CA SER A 24 -31.77 -10.13 16.28
C SER A 24 -30.69 -11.14 16.64
N LEU A 25 -29.62 -10.71 17.30
CA LEU A 25 -28.53 -11.58 17.75
C LEU A 25 -29.07 -12.72 18.62
N GLU A 26 -29.78 -12.40 19.71
CA GLU A 26 -30.37 -13.39 20.62
C GLU A 26 -31.24 -14.42 19.88
N ARG A 27 -32.07 -13.94 18.94
CA ARG A 27 -33.00 -14.80 18.18
C ARG A 27 -32.29 -15.67 17.16
N VAL A 28 -31.22 -15.17 16.54
CA VAL A 28 -30.37 -15.99 15.66
C VAL A 28 -29.68 -17.10 16.45
N LEU A 29 -29.20 -16.80 17.68
CA LEU A 29 -28.57 -17.82 18.51
C LEU A 29 -29.52 -18.97 18.82
N GLN A 30 -30.83 -18.72 19.01
CA GLN A 30 -31.83 -19.79 19.18
C GLN A 30 -31.91 -20.75 17.98
N ALA A 31 -31.52 -20.31 16.78
CA ALA A 31 -31.49 -21.15 15.59
C ALA A 31 -30.25 -22.06 15.52
N LEU A 32 -29.26 -21.86 16.39
CA LEU A 32 -27.97 -22.55 16.34
C LEU A 32 -27.80 -23.48 17.53
N ARG A 33 -27.19 -24.64 17.29
CA ARG A 33 -26.80 -25.57 18.36
C ARG A 33 -25.37 -26.07 18.19
N PRO A 34 -24.67 -26.38 19.28
CA PRO A 34 -23.29 -26.87 19.21
C PRO A 34 -23.21 -28.29 18.63
N ALA A 35 -22.03 -28.63 18.10
CA ALA A 35 -21.69 -30.01 17.78
C ALA A 35 -21.76 -30.90 19.03
N SER A 36 -22.16 -32.16 18.87
CA SER A 36 -22.13 -33.15 19.94
C SER A 36 -20.72 -33.38 20.49
N THR A 37 -19.71 -33.37 19.63
CA THR A 37 -18.30 -33.60 19.99
C THR A 37 -17.37 -32.70 19.19
N GLY A 38 -16.13 -32.53 19.68
CA GLY A 38 -15.08 -31.75 19.01
C GLY A 38 -15.17 -30.25 19.24
N ARG A 39 -14.11 -29.55 18.81
CA ARG A 39 -13.98 -28.08 18.87
C ARG A 39 -14.56 -27.46 17.61
N MET A 40 -15.40 -26.45 17.76
CA MET A 40 -15.99 -25.66 16.68
C MET A 40 -15.11 -24.45 16.37
N ARG A 41 -15.20 -23.94 15.15
CA ARG A 41 -14.55 -22.69 14.74
C ARG A 41 -15.59 -21.79 14.11
N VAL A 42 -15.64 -20.54 14.56
CA VAL A 42 -16.59 -19.54 14.08
C VAL A 42 -15.80 -18.35 13.53
N LEU A 43 -16.30 -17.73 12.47
CA LEU A 43 -15.68 -16.57 11.84
C LEU A 43 -16.70 -15.46 11.65
N ASP A 44 -16.33 -14.26 12.09
CA ASP A 44 -16.92 -13.00 11.66
C ASP A 44 -15.87 -12.21 10.86
N PRO A 45 -16.03 -12.06 9.53
CA PRO A 45 -15.06 -11.41 8.67
C PRO A 45 -15.19 -9.87 8.65
N CYS A 46 -16.12 -9.32 9.43
CA CYS A 46 -16.42 -7.90 9.59
C CYS A 46 -16.94 -7.68 11.02
N ALA A 47 -16.11 -8.06 11.99
CA ALA A 47 -16.53 -8.31 13.36
C ALA A 47 -16.94 -7.06 14.14
N GLY A 48 -16.58 -5.86 13.66
CA GLY A 48 -16.77 -4.65 14.43
C GLY A 48 -16.04 -4.74 15.77
N GLU A 49 -16.74 -4.43 16.85
CA GLU A 49 -16.24 -4.57 18.21
C GLU A 49 -16.21 -6.02 18.73
N GLY A 50 -16.72 -7.00 17.97
CA GLY A 50 -16.65 -8.42 18.31
C GLY A 50 -17.80 -8.97 19.16
N ALA A 51 -18.85 -8.18 19.44
CA ALA A 51 -19.97 -8.61 20.29
C ALA A 51 -20.70 -9.85 19.75
N ALA A 52 -21.09 -9.85 18.48
CA ALA A 52 -21.86 -10.96 17.89
C ALA A 52 -21.10 -12.29 17.90
N ILE A 53 -19.81 -12.27 17.55
CA ILE A 53 -18.97 -13.47 17.51
C ILE A 53 -18.65 -13.99 18.92
N ALA A 54 -18.56 -13.10 19.91
CA ALA A 54 -18.38 -13.45 21.31
C ALA A 54 -19.61 -14.13 21.91
N GLU A 55 -20.81 -13.57 21.69
CA GLU A 55 -22.09 -14.15 22.10
C GLU A 55 -22.32 -15.51 21.41
N LEU A 56 -22.01 -15.60 20.12
CA LEU A 56 -22.04 -16.88 19.40
C LEU A 56 -21.12 -17.93 20.03
N ALA A 57 -19.89 -17.54 20.36
CA ALA A 57 -18.95 -18.45 21.00
C ALA A 57 -19.43 -18.89 22.39
N HIS A 58 -20.03 -17.99 23.16
CA HIS A 58 -20.63 -18.32 24.46
C HIS A 58 -21.79 -19.31 24.32
N HIS A 59 -22.74 -19.01 23.43
CA HIS A 59 -23.93 -19.85 23.17
C HIS A 59 -23.58 -21.27 22.72
N LEU A 60 -22.56 -21.42 21.87
CA LEU A 60 -22.07 -22.72 21.40
C LEU A 60 -21.14 -23.42 22.42
N GLY A 61 -20.85 -22.79 23.56
CA GLY A 61 -19.94 -23.27 24.60
C GLY A 61 -18.52 -22.76 24.39
N ARG A 62 -18.17 -21.66 25.08
CA ARG A 62 -16.93 -20.88 24.91
C ARG A 62 -15.64 -21.72 24.87
N GLU A 63 -15.52 -22.72 25.73
CA GLU A 63 -14.34 -23.62 25.82
C GLU A 63 -14.17 -24.51 24.58
N ARG A 64 -15.26 -24.78 23.87
CA ARG A 64 -15.30 -25.65 22.69
C ARG A 64 -15.29 -24.85 21.40
N VAL A 65 -15.16 -23.53 21.45
CA VAL A 65 -15.16 -22.67 20.28
C VAL A 65 -13.78 -22.03 20.10
N GLN A 66 -13.40 -21.85 18.85
CA GLN A 66 -12.36 -20.91 18.45
C GLN A 66 -13.04 -19.79 17.67
N ALA A 67 -13.12 -18.61 18.27
CA ALA A 67 -13.68 -17.40 17.67
C ALA A 67 -12.61 -16.66 16.86
N CYS A 68 -12.90 -16.43 15.59
CA CYS A 68 -12.04 -15.68 14.67
C CYS A 68 -12.77 -14.42 14.19
N GLY A 69 -12.09 -13.28 14.22
CA GLY A 69 -12.62 -11.98 13.81
C GLY A 69 -11.68 -11.26 12.85
N VAL A 70 -12.22 -10.56 11.86
CA VAL A 70 -11.49 -9.58 11.05
C VAL A 70 -12.22 -8.24 11.17
N GLU A 71 -11.48 -7.17 11.45
CA GLU A 71 -12.02 -5.81 11.52
C GLU A 71 -11.05 -4.81 10.89
N TYR A 72 -11.58 -3.93 10.04
CA TYR A 72 -10.79 -2.93 9.32
C TYR A 72 -10.36 -1.76 10.23
N HIS A 73 -11.27 -1.27 11.09
CA HIS A 73 -11.02 -0.08 11.89
C HIS A 73 -10.21 -0.39 13.14
N ALA A 74 -9.10 0.33 13.36
CA ALA A 74 -8.16 0.06 14.45
C ALA A 74 -8.82 0.03 15.83
N GLU A 75 -9.65 1.03 16.16
CA GLU A 75 -10.32 1.09 17.48
C GLU A 75 -11.28 -0.08 17.72
N ARG A 76 -12.07 -0.45 16.70
CA ARG A 76 -13.00 -1.57 16.80
C ARG A 76 -12.26 -2.90 16.86
N ALA A 77 -11.19 -3.03 16.09
CA ALA A 77 -10.31 -4.17 16.14
C ALA A 77 -9.70 -4.31 17.54
N ALA A 78 -9.27 -3.22 18.18
CA ALA A 78 -8.74 -3.25 19.55
C ALA A 78 -9.78 -3.78 20.55
N SER A 79 -11.04 -3.33 20.47
CA SER A 79 -12.14 -3.89 21.27
C SER A 79 -12.37 -5.38 21.00
N MET A 80 -12.34 -5.79 19.74
CA MET A 80 -12.56 -7.16 19.30
C MET A 80 -11.46 -8.13 19.76
N HIS A 81 -10.19 -7.71 19.80
CA HIS A 81 -9.06 -8.54 20.24
C HIS A 81 -9.23 -9.09 21.67
N GLY A 82 -9.94 -8.37 22.54
CA GLY A 82 -10.25 -8.84 23.90
C GLY A 82 -11.33 -9.92 23.97
N LEU A 83 -12.09 -10.13 22.89
CA LEU A 83 -13.29 -10.99 22.88
C LEU A 83 -13.12 -12.26 22.03
N VAL A 84 -12.19 -12.27 21.08
CA VAL A 84 -11.97 -13.41 20.17
C VAL A 84 -10.66 -14.15 20.46
N ASP A 85 -10.55 -15.39 19.99
CA ASP A 85 -9.31 -16.17 20.12
C ASP A 85 -8.28 -15.81 19.03
N ARG A 86 -8.74 -15.34 17.86
CA ARG A 86 -7.92 -14.91 16.73
C ARG A 86 -8.53 -13.66 16.07
N GLY A 87 -7.98 -12.49 16.36
CA GLY A 87 -8.35 -11.23 15.73
C GLY A 87 -7.34 -10.83 14.64
N LEU A 88 -7.82 -10.26 13.53
CA LEU A 88 -7.00 -9.54 12.57
C LEU A 88 -7.52 -8.11 12.41
N GLN A 89 -6.61 -7.13 12.54
CA GLN A 89 -6.85 -5.75 12.13
C GLN A 89 -6.41 -5.56 10.67
N GLY A 90 -7.35 -5.22 9.79
CA GLY A 90 -7.06 -4.89 8.40
C GLY A 90 -8.20 -5.17 7.42
N ASP A 91 -7.95 -4.91 6.15
CA ASP A 91 -8.91 -5.22 5.08
C ASP A 91 -9.04 -6.74 4.90
N LEU A 92 -10.27 -7.23 4.95
CA LEU A 92 -10.61 -8.63 4.67
C LEU A 92 -10.09 -9.11 3.30
N MET A 93 -10.09 -8.24 2.29
CA MET A 93 -9.59 -8.56 0.96
C MET A 93 -8.09 -8.86 0.96
N ASP A 94 -7.36 -8.32 1.94
CA ASP A 94 -5.93 -8.51 2.15
C ASP A 94 -5.59 -9.59 3.21
N THR A 95 -6.58 -10.37 3.66
CA THR A 95 -6.33 -11.50 4.58
C THR A 95 -6.11 -12.81 3.83
N VAL A 96 -5.47 -13.80 4.45
CA VAL A 96 -5.46 -15.20 4.04
C VAL A 96 -6.09 -16.03 5.13
N ILE A 97 -7.26 -16.59 4.84
CA ILE A 97 -8.01 -17.46 5.74
C ILE A 97 -8.11 -18.85 5.12
N SER A 98 -7.78 -19.88 5.91
CA SER A 98 -7.78 -21.26 5.43
C SER A 98 -9.14 -21.67 4.87
N PRO A 99 -9.20 -22.26 3.66
CA PRO A 99 -10.46 -22.69 3.06
C PRO A 99 -11.08 -23.86 3.85
N ARG A 100 -12.41 -23.89 3.94
CA ARG A 100 -13.19 -24.93 4.64
C ARG A 100 -12.71 -25.21 6.07
N SER A 101 -12.25 -24.18 6.77
CA SER A 101 -11.71 -24.27 8.12
C SER A 101 -12.72 -23.89 9.20
N VAL A 102 -13.83 -23.23 8.87
CA VAL A 102 -14.81 -22.74 9.85
C VAL A 102 -16.11 -23.52 9.78
N GLY A 103 -16.74 -23.77 10.92
CA GLY A 103 -18.02 -24.46 11.06
C GLY A 103 -19.22 -23.52 11.03
N CYS A 104 -19.05 -22.28 11.50
CA CYS A 104 -20.05 -21.22 11.37
C CYS A 104 -19.43 -19.97 10.76
N LEU A 105 -20.10 -19.38 9.77
CA LEU A 105 -19.77 -18.07 9.21
C LEU A 105 -20.86 -17.09 9.61
N TRP A 106 -20.52 -16.16 10.50
CA TRP A 106 -21.37 -15.01 10.83
C TRP A 106 -20.99 -13.87 9.91
N LEU A 107 -21.91 -13.43 9.05
CA LEU A 107 -21.62 -12.47 8.00
C LEU A 107 -22.62 -11.32 8.04
N ASN A 108 -22.21 -10.21 8.63
CA ASN A 108 -22.92 -8.95 8.65
C ASN A 108 -22.05 -7.85 8.00
N PRO A 109 -21.89 -7.90 6.66
CA PRO A 109 -20.92 -7.07 5.95
C PRO A 109 -21.33 -5.58 5.96
N PRO A 110 -20.38 -4.65 5.71
CA PRO A 110 -20.74 -3.26 5.48
C PRO A 110 -21.66 -3.12 4.26
N TYR A 111 -22.58 -2.16 4.31
CA TYR A 111 -23.56 -1.92 3.25
C TYR A 111 -23.11 -0.79 2.33
N GLY A 112 -23.15 -1.02 1.02
CA GLY A 112 -22.77 0.01 0.05
C GLY A 112 -22.42 -0.53 -1.33
N ASP A 113 -22.39 0.39 -2.29
CA ASP A 113 -21.90 0.12 -3.65
C ASP A 113 -20.37 0.11 -3.67
N LEU A 114 -19.81 -0.72 -4.53
CA LEU A 114 -18.37 -0.68 -4.82
C LEU A 114 -18.09 0.46 -5.80
N LEU A 115 -17.32 1.46 -5.38
CA LEU A 115 -16.79 2.50 -6.26
C LEU A 115 -15.75 1.90 -7.20
N ALA A 116 -15.70 2.38 -8.45
CA ALA A 116 -14.88 1.80 -9.50
C ALA A 116 -13.36 1.93 -9.27
N ASP A 117 -12.93 2.87 -8.42
CA ASP A 117 -11.54 3.33 -8.35
C ASP A 117 -10.79 2.91 -7.06
N HIS A 118 -11.39 2.09 -6.20
CA HIS A 118 -10.70 1.58 -5.01
C HIS A 118 -9.86 0.33 -5.36
N ALA A 119 -8.54 0.50 -5.29
CA ALA A 119 -7.50 -0.47 -5.66
C ALA A 119 -7.53 -1.85 -4.92
N GLY A 120 -8.48 -2.10 -4.01
CA GLY A 120 -8.67 -3.39 -3.33
C GLY A 120 -9.80 -4.25 -3.88
N TYR A 121 -10.65 -3.71 -4.78
CA TYR A 121 -11.91 -4.35 -5.19
C TYR A 121 -11.91 -4.91 -6.62
N GLU A 122 -10.74 -4.97 -7.28
CA GLU A 122 -10.56 -5.61 -8.59
C GLU A 122 -10.93 -7.12 -8.59
N SER A 123 -11.00 -7.73 -7.40
CA SER A 123 -11.32 -9.14 -7.20
C SER A 123 -12.81 -9.49 -7.35
N TYR A 124 -13.71 -8.51 -7.51
CA TYR A 124 -15.13 -8.78 -7.69
C TYR A 124 -15.42 -9.47 -9.03
N GLN A 125 -15.82 -10.75 -8.96
CA GLN A 125 -16.17 -11.55 -10.14
C GLN A 125 -17.69 -11.72 -10.24
N GLY A 126 -18.38 -10.69 -10.74
CA GLY A 126 -19.83 -10.69 -10.91
C GLY A 126 -20.29 -9.86 -12.12
N LYS A 127 -21.51 -10.15 -12.58
CA LYS A 127 -22.17 -9.45 -13.71
C LYS A 127 -23.24 -8.46 -13.23
N GLY A 128 -23.68 -8.56 -11.97
CA GLY A 128 -24.68 -7.68 -11.38
C GLY A 128 -24.10 -6.40 -10.78
N ARG A 129 -24.97 -5.62 -10.10
CA ARG A 129 -24.57 -4.43 -9.34
C ARG A 129 -23.47 -4.80 -8.34
N ARG A 130 -22.35 -4.08 -8.39
CA ARG A 130 -21.19 -4.33 -7.54
C ARG A 130 -21.45 -3.76 -6.15
N ARG A 131 -21.50 -4.63 -5.14
CA ARG A 131 -21.79 -4.21 -3.77
C ARG A 131 -20.88 -4.90 -2.76
N LEU A 132 -20.65 -4.23 -1.64
CA LEU A 132 -19.80 -4.73 -0.55
C LEU A 132 -20.32 -6.05 0.02
N GLU A 133 -21.64 -6.21 0.17
CA GLU A 133 -22.23 -7.42 0.75
C GLU A 133 -21.89 -8.66 -0.10
N LYS A 134 -21.91 -8.49 -1.43
CA LYS A 134 -21.57 -9.53 -2.39
C LYS A 134 -20.08 -9.86 -2.39
N LEU A 135 -19.23 -8.84 -2.33
CA LEU A 135 -17.79 -9.02 -2.29
C LEU A 135 -17.36 -9.78 -1.02
N PHE A 136 -17.86 -9.35 0.15
CA PHE A 136 -17.61 -10.02 1.42
C PHE A 136 -18.11 -11.47 1.39
N TYR A 137 -19.30 -11.73 0.86
CA TYR A 137 -19.81 -13.08 0.67
C TYR A 137 -18.90 -13.94 -0.22
N GLN A 138 -18.51 -13.44 -1.41
CA GLN A 138 -17.63 -14.18 -2.32
C GLN A 138 -16.28 -14.49 -1.68
N ARG A 139 -15.72 -13.52 -0.95
CA ARG A 139 -14.44 -13.65 -0.25
C ARG A 139 -14.48 -14.72 0.84
N THR A 140 -15.58 -14.80 1.57
CA THR A 140 -15.64 -15.54 2.84
C THR A 140 -16.32 -16.90 2.70
N VAL A 141 -17.22 -17.08 1.73
CA VAL A 141 -17.96 -18.33 1.58
C VAL A 141 -17.00 -19.51 1.47
N GLY A 142 -15.86 -19.39 0.80
CA GLY A 142 -14.82 -20.43 0.67
C GLY A 142 -14.20 -20.93 1.98
N THR A 143 -14.26 -20.13 3.05
CA THR A 143 -13.73 -20.48 4.38
C THR A 143 -14.64 -21.47 5.12
N LEU A 144 -15.95 -21.46 4.84
CA LEU A 144 -16.95 -22.30 5.50
C LEU A 144 -16.84 -23.76 5.04
N GLN A 145 -16.75 -24.72 5.96
CA GLN A 145 -16.70 -26.13 5.61
C GLN A 145 -18.05 -26.65 5.08
N TYR A 146 -18.04 -27.78 4.38
CA TYR A 146 -19.29 -28.44 3.99
C TYR A 146 -20.03 -28.95 5.23
N GLY A 147 -21.35 -28.81 5.25
CA GLY A 147 -22.19 -29.01 6.43
C GLY A 147 -22.15 -27.86 7.43
N GLY A 148 -21.26 -26.86 7.23
CA GLY A 148 -21.18 -25.65 8.04
C GLY A 148 -22.40 -24.74 7.87
N VAL A 149 -22.62 -23.87 8.85
CA VAL A 149 -23.78 -22.97 8.91
C VAL A 149 -23.36 -21.56 8.54
N MET A 150 -24.15 -20.90 7.70
CA MET A 150 -24.01 -19.47 7.44
C MET A 150 -25.15 -18.73 8.12
N VAL A 151 -24.81 -17.63 8.78
CA VAL A 151 -25.73 -16.56 9.18
C VAL A 151 -25.34 -15.35 8.34
N LEU A 152 -26.24 -14.89 7.47
CA LEU A 152 -26.02 -13.73 6.61
C LEU A 152 -27.03 -12.65 6.96
N ILE A 153 -26.55 -11.45 7.30
CA ILE A 153 -27.37 -10.29 7.65
C ILE A 153 -27.10 -9.22 6.61
N VAL A 154 -28.07 -8.93 5.75
CA VAL A 154 -27.94 -7.96 4.66
C VAL A 154 -29.24 -7.18 4.48
N PRO A 155 -29.22 -5.98 3.88
CA PRO A 155 -30.44 -5.29 3.50
C PRO A 155 -31.21 -6.08 2.44
N ASP A 156 -32.54 -6.01 2.47
CA ASP A 156 -33.39 -6.74 1.53
C ASP A 156 -33.02 -6.52 0.06
N TYR A 157 -32.73 -5.28 -0.33
CA TYR A 157 -32.37 -4.87 -1.69
C TYR A 157 -31.06 -5.49 -2.21
N ALA A 158 -30.23 -6.08 -1.33
CA ALA A 158 -29.03 -6.81 -1.75
C ALA A 158 -29.37 -8.17 -2.41
N LEU A 159 -30.58 -8.69 -2.19
CA LEU A 159 -31.08 -9.96 -2.73
C LEU A 159 -31.50 -9.87 -4.19
N ASP A 160 -30.53 -9.63 -5.08
CA ASP A 160 -30.75 -9.67 -6.52
C ASP A 160 -30.58 -11.08 -7.12
N LYS A 161 -30.69 -11.19 -8.44
CA LYS A 161 -30.56 -12.45 -9.20
C LYS A 161 -29.22 -13.15 -8.98
N GLU A 162 -28.17 -12.39 -8.68
CA GLU A 162 -26.81 -12.89 -8.55
C GLU A 162 -26.58 -13.44 -7.15
N LEU A 163 -26.78 -12.63 -6.09
CA LEU A 163 -26.59 -13.07 -4.71
C LEU A 163 -27.54 -14.23 -4.39
N THR A 164 -28.82 -14.10 -4.75
CA THR A 164 -29.81 -15.17 -4.59
C THR A 164 -29.39 -16.43 -5.34
N GLY A 165 -28.84 -16.28 -6.54
CA GLY A 165 -28.32 -17.39 -7.32
C GLY A 165 -27.17 -18.12 -6.63
N TRP A 166 -26.26 -17.39 -5.97
CA TRP A 166 -25.19 -18.02 -5.20
C TRP A 166 -25.73 -18.72 -3.95
N LEU A 167 -26.64 -18.10 -3.21
CA LEU A 167 -27.20 -18.66 -1.98
C LEU A 167 -27.83 -20.04 -2.24
N VAL A 168 -28.76 -20.14 -3.19
CA VAL A 168 -29.46 -21.41 -3.49
C VAL A 168 -28.55 -22.48 -4.11
N ASN A 169 -27.41 -22.09 -4.66
CA ASN A 169 -26.43 -23.03 -5.23
C ASN A 169 -25.40 -23.52 -4.21
N HIS A 170 -25.14 -22.73 -3.16
CA HIS A 170 -24.13 -23.03 -2.15
C HIS A 170 -24.73 -23.63 -0.87
N PHE A 171 -26.03 -23.43 -0.62
CA PHE A 171 -26.68 -23.78 0.63
C PHE A 171 -27.98 -24.56 0.43
N THR A 172 -28.28 -25.43 1.40
CA THR A 172 -29.58 -26.07 1.62
C THR A 172 -30.18 -25.57 2.93
N GLU A 173 -31.41 -25.99 3.23
CA GLU A 173 -32.14 -25.61 4.44
C GLU A 173 -32.18 -24.07 4.61
N LEU A 174 -32.27 -23.34 3.49
CA LEU A 174 -32.27 -21.88 3.52
C LEU A 174 -33.55 -21.35 4.19
N ARG A 175 -33.39 -20.38 5.07
CA ARG A 175 -34.50 -19.64 5.68
C ARG A 175 -34.18 -18.15 5.68
N VAL A 176 -35.19 -17.33 5.45
CA VAL A 176 -35.09 -15.86 5.42
C VAL A 176 -36.11 -15.27 6.38
N PHE A 177 -35.66 -14.34 7.21
CA PHE A 177 -36.48 -13.59 8.17
C PHE A 177 -36.11 -12.12 8.09
N ARG A 178 -37.03 -11.23 8.48
CA ARG A 178 -36.67 -9.84 8.80
C ARG A 178 -35.96 -9.80 10.15
N ALA A 179 -35.00 -8.89 10.31
CA ALA A 179 -34.38 -8.58 11.60
C ALA A 179 -35.43 -8.17 12.65
N ALA A 180 -35.10 -8.35 13.94
CA ALA A 180 -35.97 -7.99 15.05
C ALA A 180 -36.12 -6.47 15.23
N VAL A 181 -35.05 -5.73 14.91
CA VAL A 181 -35.03 -4.28 14.81
C VAL A 181 -34.87 -3.89 13.34
N ASP A 182 -35.67 -2.92 12.88
CA ASP A 182 -35.84 -2.59 11.46
C ASP A 182 -35.21 -1.24 11.09
N ASP A 183 -33.98 -0.98 11.57
CA ASP A 183 -33.29 0.29 11.32
C ASP A 183 -32.76 0.39 9.88
N PHE A 184 -32.46 -0.76 9.25
CA PHE A 184 -31.81 -0.82 7.93
C PHE A 184 -32.49 -1.78 6.94
N GLN A 185 -33.74 -2.17 7.17
CA GLN A 185 -34.47 -3.13 6.30
C GLN A 185 -33.69 -4.44 6.11
N GLN A 186 -33.08 -4.88 7.20
CA GLN A 186 -32.22 -6.05 7.21
C GLN A 186 -33.04 -7.34 7.20
N VAL A 187 -32.52 -8.30 6.45
CA VAL A 187 -32.96 -9.69 6.50
C VAL A 187 -31.84 -10.57 7.03
N VAL A 188 -32.23 -11.56 7.82
CA VAL A 188 -31.38 -12.61 8.34
C VAL A 188 -31.62 -13.88 7.53
N ILE A 189 -30.56 -14.42 6.95
CA ILE A 189 -30.59 -15.64 6.15
C ILE A 189 -29.71 -16.70 6.80
N LEU A 190 -30.31 -17.85 7.10
CA LEU A 190 -29.58 -19.03 7.60
C LEU A 190 -29.56 -20.12 6.54
N GLY A 191 -28.46 -20.88 6.47
CA GLY A 191 -28.36 -22.01 5.56
C GLY A 191 -27.19 -22.95 5.86
N ARG A 192 -27.32 -24.20 5.43
CA ARG A 192 -26.27 -25.23 5.57
C ARG A 192 -25.50 -25.40 4.27
N ARG A 193 -24.17 -25.28 4.32
CA ARG A 193 -23.34 -25.35 3.11
C ARG A 193 -23.31 -26.75 2.53
N VAL A 194 -23.59 -26.88 1.23
CA VAL A 194 -23.61 -28.16 0.52
C VAL A 194 -22.55 -28.25 -0.57
N ARG A 195 -22.24 -29.49 -0.99
CA ARG A 195 -21.45 -29.70 -2.20
C ARG A 195 -22.34 -29.46 -3.41
N ARG A 196 -21.83 -28.75 -4.42
CA ARG A 196 -22.54 -28.38 -5.66
C ARG A 196 -23.28 -29.54 -6.38
N ARG A 197 -22.95 -30.81 -6.10
CA ARG A 197 -23.61 -31.99 -6.66
C ARG A 197 -24.97 -32.32 -6.00
N GLU A 198 -25.20 -31.93 -4.75
CA GLU A 198 -26.49 -32.14 -4.06
C GLU A 198 -27.54 -31.11 -4.47
N ALA A 199 -27.11 -29.88 -4.78
CA ALA A 199 -28.00 -28.76 -5.13
C ALA A 199 -28.56 -28.81 -6.57
N GLN A 200 -28.33 -29.88 -7.33
CA GLN A 200 -28.87 -29.99 -8.69
C GLN A 200 -30.38 -30.32 -8.67
N ARG A 201 -31.16 -29.23 -8.70
CA ARG A 201 -32.58 -29.15 -9.10
C ARG A 201 -33.62 -29.82 -8.18
N SER A 202 -33.56 -29.55 -6.87
CA SER A 202 -34.77 -29.72 -6.06
C SER A 202 -35.81 -28.65 -6.41
N GLN A 203 -37.09 -29.00 -6.36
CA GLN A 203 -38.19 -28.04 -6.51
C GLN A 203 -38.12 -26.97 -5.40
N GLU A 204 -37.64 -27.34 -4.22
CA GLU A 204 -37.42 -26.46 -3.07
C GLU A 204 -36.40 -25.34 -3.38
N ALA A 205 -35.28 -25.65 -4.04
CA ALA A 205 -34.28 -24.64 -4.41
C ALA A 205 -34.86 -23.61 -5.39
N LYS A 206 -35.73 -24.03 -6.32
CA LYS A 206 -36.44 -23.11 -7.22
C LYS A 206 -37.44 -22.23 -6.47
N ALA A 207 -38.20 -22.81 -5.55
CA ALA A 207 -39.16 -22.08 -4.72
C ALA A 207 -38.45 -21.05 -3.82
N MET A 208 -37.36 -21.45 -3.16
CA MET A 208 -36.52 -20.57 -2.35
C MET A 208 -35.89 -19.45 -3.17
N ARG A 209 -35.40 -19.75 -4.38
CA ARG A 209 -34.89 -18.71 -5.30
C ARG A 209 -35.96 -17.67 -5.62
N ALA A 210 -37.18 -18.12 -5.92
CA ALA A 210 -38.29 -17.22 -6.20
C ALA A 210 -38.68 -16.38 -4.95
N GLN A 211 -38.70 -17.01 -3.77
CA GLN A 211 -38.98 -16.31 -2.51
C GLN A 211 -37.96 -15.22 -2.22
N LEU A 212 -36.66 -15.52 -2.26
CA LEU A 212 -35.59 -14.55 -2.00
C LEU A 212 -35.61 -13.38 -2.99
N LEU A 213 -35.92 -13.63 -4.27
CA LEU A 213 -36.08 -12.56 -5.26
C LEU A 213 -37.27 -11.64 -4.94
N ARG A 214 -38.40 -12.21 -4.50
CA ARG A 214 -39.58 -11.43 -4.10
C ARG A 214 -39.34 -10.62 -2.82
N VAL A 215 -38.48 -11.12 -1.92
CA VAL A 215 -38.01 -10.34 -0.77
C VAL A 215 -37.15 -9.18 -1.25
N GLY A 216 -36.17 -9.43 -2.14
CA GLY A 216 -35.31 -8.37 -2.67
C GLY A 216 -36.01 -7.31 -3.52
N SER A 217 -37.10 -7.67 -4.20
CA SER A 217 -37.96 -6.72 -4.91
C SER A 217 -39.04 -6.08 -4.02
N LYS A 218 -39.09 -6.42 -2.73
CA LYS A 218 -40.10 -5.97 -1.74
C LYS A 218 -41.54 -6.35 -2.09
N GLU A 219 -41.74 -7.33 -2.97
CA GLU A 219 -43.04 -7.95 -3.24
C GLU A 219 -43.54 -8.78 -2.06
N VAL A 220 -42.62 -9.30 -1.25
CA VAL A 220 -42.91 -10.06 -0.03
C VAL A 220 -42.04 -9.54 1.10
N ILE A 221 -42.67 -9.22 2.22
CA ILE A 221 -41.96 -8.91 3.46
C ILE A 221 -41.87 -10.21 4.26
N PRO A 222 -40.67 -10.70 4.59
CA PRO A 222 -40.52 -11.92 5.39
C PRO A 222 -40.99 -11.67 6.83
N GLU A 223 -41.37 -12.75 7.50
CA GLU A 223 -41.70 -12.70 8.93
C GLU A 223 -40.47 -12.28 9.75
N VAL A 224 -40.71 -11.59 10.87
CA VAL A 224 -39.65 -11.25 11.83
C VAL A 224 -39.05 -12.54 12.38
N ILE A 225 -37.73 -12.57 12.57
CA ILE A 225 -37.06 -13.71 13.18
C ILE A 225 -37.73 -14.04 14.52
N PRO A 226 -38.16 -15.30 14.76
CA PRO A 226 -39.01 -15.61 15.89
C PRO A 226 -38.23 -15.56 17.21
N ALA A 227 -38.89 -15.16 18.30
CA ALA A 227 -38.29 -15.14 19.63
C ALA A 227 -37.95 -16.54 20.15
N VAL A 228 -38.75 -17.54 19.76
CA VAL A 228 -38.52 -18.96 20.03
C VAL A 228 -38.40 -19.67 18.71
N TRP A 229 -37.28 -20.36 18.50
CA TRP A 229 -37.01 -21.02 17.23
C TRP A 229 -37.95 -22.22 17.02
N PRO A 230 -38.81 -22.22 15.99
CA PRO A 230 -39.85 -23.25 15.82
C PRO A 230 -39.40 -24.44 14.96
N PHE A 231 -38.16 -24.45 14.48
CA PHE A 231 -37.60 -25.47 13.59
C PHE A 231 -36.49 -26.25 14.28
N GLU A 232 -36.01 -27.33 13.66
CA GLU A 232 -34.77 -27.98 14.10
C GLU A 232 -33.61 -26.97 14.02
N PRO A 233 -32.84 -26.75 15.12
CA PRO A 233 -31.71 -25.83 15.09
C PRO A 233 -30.57 -26.34 14.19
N TYR A 234 -29.89 -25.42 13.52
CA TYR A 234 -28.71 -25.73 12.72
C TYR A 234 -27.55 -26.13 13.62
N ALA A 235 -27.19 -27.42 13.57
CA ALA A 235 -25.98 -27.91 14.21
C ALA A 235 -24.72 -27.33 13.54
N VAL A 236 -23.95 -26.53 14.30
CA VAL A 236 -22.63 -26.05 13.89
C VAL A 236 -21.63 -27.20 14.00
N PRO A 237 -21.02 -27.66 12.90
CA PRO A 237 -20.12 -28.81 12.94
C PRO A 237 -18.79 -28.47 13.60
N ALA A 238 -18.14 -29.48 14.17
CA ALA A 238 -16.76 -29.36 14.63
C ALA A 238 -15.82 -29.04 13.46
N ALA A 239 -14.77 -28.26 13.75
CA ALA A 239 -13.79 -27.84 12.77
C ALA A 239 -13.00 -29.04 12.23
N GLN A 240 -12.91 -29.15 10.90
CA GLN A 240 -12.12 -30.19 10.25
C GLN A 240 -10.68 -29.68 10.07
N GLY A 241 -9.80 -30.04 11.02
CA GLY A 241 -8.38 -29.71 10.97
C GLY A 241 -8.00 -28.33 11.50
N GLU A 242 -6.72 -28.01 11.35
CA GLU A 242 -6.10 -26.80 11.90
C GLU A 242 -6.34 -25.56 11.03
N LEU A 243 -6.36 -24.40 11.70
CA LEU A 243 -6.36 -23.10 11.04
C LEU A 243 -4.92 -22.71 10.69
N ARG A 244 -4.40 -23.23 9.57
CA ARG A 244 -3.00 -23.02 9.16
C ARG A 244 -2.70 -21.59 8.75
N HIS A 245 -3.60 -21.02 7.96
CA HIS A 245 -3.54 -19.64 7.47
C HIS A 245 -4.66 -18.84 8.11
N PHE A 246 -4.27 -17.79 8.83
CA PHE A 246 -5.12 -16.73 9.37
C PHE A 246 -4.22 -15.52 9.67
N TYR A 247 -3.87 -14.78 8.62
CA TYR A 247 -2.98 -13.62 8.69
C TYR A 247 -3.32 -12.61 7.59
N ARG A 248 -2.84 -11.39 7.74
CA ARG A 248 -2.89 -10.34 6.71
C ARG A 248 -1.67 -10.47 5.78
N VAL A 249 -1.84 -10.20 4.48
CA VAL A 249 -0.74 -10.24 3.50
C VAL A 249 0.08 -8.96 3.57
N SER A 250 -0.56 -7.80 3.70
CA SER A 250 0.16 -6.55 3.92
C SER A 250 0.85 -6.54 5.28
N LEU A 251 2.09 -6.05 5.27
CA LEU A 251 2.83 -5.78 6.49
C LEU A 251 2.25 -4.54 7.15
N ASP A 252 2.11 -4.60 8.46
CA ASP A 252 1.77 -3.44 9.26
C ASP A 252 3.03 -2.66 9.57
N ALA A 253 3.08 -1.38 9.21
CA ALA A 253 4.30 -0.59 9.35
C ALA A 253 4.72 -0.46 10.82
N GLU A 254 3.76 -0.27 11.74
CA GLU A 254 4.02 -0.19 13.16
C GLU A 254 4.45 -1.54 13.71
N GLN A 255 3.72 -2.63 13.43
CA GLN A 255 4.12 -3.96 13.91
C GLN A 255 5.47 -4.39 13.32
N LEU A 256 5.74 -4.07 12.06
CA LEU A 256 7.03 -4.36 11.42
C LEU A 256 8.14 -3.54 12.07
N ALA A 257 7.92 -2.24 12.32
CA ALA A 257 8.89 -1.40 13.00
C ALA A 257 9.20 -1.93 14.41
N ASP A 258 8.17 -2.34 15.15
CA ASP A 258 8.32 -2.95 16.47
C ASP A 258 9.12 -4.25 16.40
N GLU A 259 8.80 -5.15 15.46
CA GLU A 259 9.52 -6.42 15.30
C GLU A 259 10.96 -6.21 14.80
N VAL A 260 11.21 -5.26 13.90
CA VAL A 260 12.55 -4.87 13.46
C VAL A 260 13.35 -4.29 14.63
N GLY A 261 12.72 -3.46 15.47
CA GLY A 261 13.33 -2.89 16.67
C GLY A 261 13.67 -3.96 17.72
N LYS A 262 12.80 -4.96 17.92
CA LYS A 262 13.02 -6.08 18.84
C LYS A 262 14.10 -7.03 18.34
N LEU A 263 14.04 -7.43 17.07
CA LEU A 263 14.94 -8.43 16.50
C LEU A 263 16.32 -7.83 16.20
N GLN A 264 16.38 -6.53 15.87
CA GLN A 264 17.55 -5.76 15.42
C GLN A 264 18.31 -6.34 14.20
N GLY A 265 18.02 -7.57 13.78
CA GLY A 265 18.71 -8.26 12.70
C GLY A 265 20.22 -8.25 12.90
N LEU A 266 20.96 -8.09 11.79
CA LEU A 266 22.41 -7.93 11.81
C LEU A 266 22.84 -6.46 11.91
N TRP A 267 21.90 -5.51 12.05
CA TRP A 267 22.20 -4.07 12.08
C TRP A 267 23.21 -3.67 13.16
N PRO A 268 23.20 -4.25 14.38
CA PRO A 268 24.23 -3.97 15.38
C PRO A 268 25.64 -4.39 14.94
N GLU A 269 25.75 -5.39 14.08
CA GLU A 269 27.02 -5.95 13.60
C GLU A 269 27.46 -5.35 12.25
N VAL A 270 26.63 -4.52 11.60
CA VAL A 270 26.96 -3.94 10.29
C VAL A 270 28.27 -3.16 10.32
N GLY A 271 28.55 -2.43 11.40
CA GLY A 271 29.82 -1.73 11.58
C GLY A 271 31.02 -2.68 11.71
N SER A 272 30.83 -3.88 12.25
CA SER A 272 31.90 -4.89 12.35
C SER A 272 32.09 -5.66 11.06
N VAL A 273 31.01 -5.94 10.32
CA VAL A 273 31.04 -6.75 9.09
C VAL A 273 31.43 -5.91 7.87
N PHE A 274 30.92 -4.67 7.80
CA PHE A 274 31.09 -3.77 6.66
C PHE A 274 31.91 -2.52 6.98
N GLY A 275 32.19 -2.23 8.26
CA GLY A 275 33.08 -1.15 8.64
C GLY A 275 34.50 -1.46 8.20
N LYS A 276 34.86 -0.96 7.01
CA LYS A 276 36.25 -0.85 6.55
C LYS A 276 37.01 0.28 7.28
N THR A 277 36.73 0.49 8.56
CA THR A 277 37.49 1.45 9.38
C THR A 277 38.76 0.76 9.86
N GLY A 278 39.87 1.02 9.18
CA GLY A 278 41.21 0.76 9.72
C GLY A 278 42.13 -0.17 8.93
N LEU A 279 41.75 -0.65 7.74
CA LEU A 279 42.76 -1.25 6.87
C LEU A 279 43.61 -0.14 6.26
N SER A 280 44.75 0.17 6.89
CA SER A 280 45.82 0.91 6.22
C SER A 280 46.09 0.22 4.89
N PRO A 281 46.02 0.92 3.74
CA PRO A 281 46.31 0.32 2.46
C PRO A 281 47.70 -0.31 2.52
N ARG A 282 47.75 -1.64 2.48
CA ARG A 282 49.02 -2.36 2.49
C ARG A 282 49.67 -2.12 1.12
N PRO A 283 50.94 -1.71 1.07
CA PRO A 283 51.63 -1.63 -0.20
C PRO A 283 51.59 -3.02 -0.88
N PRO A 284 51.40 -3.09 -2.20
CA PRO A 284 51.40 -4.36 -2.90
C PRO A 284 52.73 -5.08 -2.66
N VAL A 285 52.69 -6.40 -2.47
CA VAL A 285 53.86 -7.25 -2.19
C VAL A 285 54.96 -7.10 -3.26
N ARG A 286 54.55 -6.71 -4.48
CA ARG A 286 55.44 -6.36 -5.58
C ARG A 286 55.14 -4.95 -6.05
N ARG A 287 56.21 -4.18 -6.35
CA ARG A 287 56.10 -2.87 -6.97
C ARG A 287 55.30 -2.98 -8.28
N LEU A 288 54.33 -2.09 -8.45
CA LEU A 288 53.58 -1.97 -9.70
C LEU A 288 54.55 -1.70 -10.86
N SER A 289 54.44 -2.48 -11.93
CA SER A 289 55.16 -2.20 -13.16
C SER A 289 54.59 -0.97 -13.86
N SER A 290 55.32 -0.41 -14.82
CA SER A 290 54.87 0.74 -15.62
C SER A 290 53.52 0.48 -16.31
N TRP A 291 53.25 -0.76 -16.72
CA TRP A 291 51.96 -1.16 -17.29
C TRP A 291 50.80 -1.02 -16.29
N HIS A 292 50.99 -1.49 -15.05
CA HIS A 292 49.97 -1.38 -14.01
C HIS A 292 49.68 0.08 -13.66
N LEU A 293 50.71 0.92 -13.62
CA LEU A 293 50.56 2.36 -13.36
C LEU A 293 49.82 3.05 -14.51
N ALA A 294 50.17 2.74 -15.76
CA ALA A 294 49.49 3.29 -16.93
C ALA A 294 48.01 2.87 -16.98
N LEU A 295 47.71 1.60 -16.69
CA LEU A 295 46.34 1.09 -16.66
C LEU A 295 45.51 1.69 -15.51
N SER A 296 46.10 1.83 -14.32
CA SER A 296 45.45 2.46 -13.17
C SER A 296 45.19 3.95 -13.40
N LEU A 297 46.13 4.64 -14.06
CA LEU A 297 45.96 6.02 -14.50
C LEU A 297 44.82 6.13 -15.51
N ALA A 298 44.82 5.32 -16.58
CA ALA A 298 43.79 5.30 -17.62
C ALA A 298 42.38 4.98 -17.08
N ALA A 299 42.29 4.09 -16.09
CA ALA A 299 41.05 3.73 -15.41
C ALA A 299 40.55 4.82 -14.43
N GLY A 300 41.31 5.89 -14.22
CA GLY A 300 40.98 6.96 -13.27
C GLY A 300 41.25 6.62 -11.81
N ALA A 301 41.84 5.46 -11.53
CA ALA A 301 42.20 5.03 -10.16
C ALA A 301 43.42 5.79 -9.62
N ILE A 302 44.25 6.36 -10.50
CA ILE A 302 45.34 7.27 -10.16
C ILE A 302 45.06 8.61 -10.84
N SER A 303 45.07 9.71 -10.09
CA SER A 303 44.95 11.08 -10.63
C SER A 303 45.72 12.06 -9.73
N GLY A 304 46.14 13.20 -10.29
CA GLY A 304 46.86 14.24 -9.56
C GLY A 304 48.12 14.75 -10.25
N VAL A 305 48.97 15.43 -9.48
CA VAL A 305 50.22 16.02 -9.97
C VAL A 305 51.28 14.93 -10.14
N VAL A 306 51.89 14.87 -11.32
CA VAL A 306 53.02 14.00 -11.64
C VAL A 306 54.18 14.86 -12.09
N THR A 307 55.30 14.74 -11.37
CA THR A 307 56.53 15.46 -11.70
C THR A 307 57.57 14.48 -12.20
N ALA A 308 58.06 14.69 -13.42
CA ALA A 308 59.13 13.92 -14.01
C ALA A 308 60.49 14.36 -13.45
N PRO A 309 61.52 13.48 -13.47
CA PRO A 309 62.86 13.82 -12.96
C PRO A 309 63.51 15.03 -13.65
N ASN A 310 63.11 15.34 -14.87
CA ASN A 310 63.58 16.52 -15.63
C ASN A 310 62.83 17.82 -15.26
N GLY A 311 62.01 17.81 -14.20
CA GLY A 311 61.26 18.97 -13.72
C GLY A 311 59.93 19.20 -14.42
N ARG A 312 59.57 18.42 -15.44
CA ARG A 312 58.27 18.55 -16.11
C ARG A 312 57.13 18.16 -15.16
N CYS A 313 56.14 19.02 -15.02
CA CYS A 313 55.01 18.85 -14.10
C CYS A 313 53.70 18.76 -14.88
N LEU A 314 52.95 17.68 -14.71
CA LEU A 314 51.65 17.44 -15.33
C LEU A 314 50.59 17.17 -14.27
N VAL A 315 49.39 17.73 -14.39
CA VAL A 315 48.21 17.24 -13.65
C VAL A 315 47.45 16.27 -14.53
N VAL A 316 47.39 15.01 -14.14
CA VAL A 316 46.82 13.93 -14.97
C VAL A 316 45.50 13.41 -14.41
N LYS A 317 44.57 13.10 -15.31
CA LYS A 317 43.33 12.40 -15.02
C LYS A 317 43.00 11.45 -16.16
N GLY A 318 42.93 10.16 -15.86
CA GLY A 318 42.42 9.20 -16.84
C GLY A 318 40.91 9.10 -16.81
N ASN A 319 40.38 8.75 -17.97
CA ASN A 319 39.01 8.41 -18.20
C ASN A 319 38.97 7.24 -19.20
N THR A 320 38.01 6.34 -19.06
CA THR A 320 37.79 5.27 -20.04
C THR A 320 36.36 5.39 -20.53
N HIS A 321 36.21 5.56 -21.86
CA HIS A 321 34.90 5.56 -22.48
C HIS A 321 34.72 4.31 -23.34
N LYS A 322 33.47 3.92 -23.49
CA LYS A 322 33.06 2.77 -24.29
C LYS A 322 32.70 3.26 -25.68
N ASP A 323 33.42 2.75 -26.67
CA ASP A 323 33.18 2.96 -28.09
C ASP A 323 32.60 1.67 -28.70
N LYS A 324 31.89 1.78 -29.83
CA LYS A 324 31.31 0.63 -30.53
C LYS A 324 31.84 0.56 -31.95
N VAL A 325 32.56 -0.52 -32.25
CA VAL A 325 33.07 -0.78 -33.60
C VAL A 325 32.13 -1.78 -34.29
N ALA A 326 31.49 -1.35 -35.38
CA ALA A 326 30.67 -2.21 -36.21
C ALA A 326 31.50 -2.80 -37.37
N LYS A 327 31.45 -4.12 -37.54
CA LYS A 327 31.98 -4.81 -38.72
C LYS A 327 30.83 -5.53 -39.42
N THR A 328 30.63 -5.24 -40.70
CA THR A 328 29.63 -5.92 -41.53
C THR A 328 30.33 -6.91 -42.45
N GLU A 329 29.92 -8.17 -42.39
CA GLU A 329 30.36 -9.22 -43.32
C GLU A 329 29.14 -9.71 -44.12
N PHE A 330 29.29 -9.78 -45.45
CA PHE A 330 28.28 -10.32 -46.35
C PHE A 330 28.70 -11.72 -46.76
N THR A 331 27.84 -12.70 -46.53
CA THR A 331 28.05 -14.08 -46.96
C THR A 331 26.97 -14.47 -47.94
N GLU A 332 27.36 -14.81 -49.17
CA GLU A 332 26.45 -15.30 -50.21
C GLU A 332 26.25 -16.80 -50.04
N ARG A 333 25.00 -17.24 -49.92
CA ARG A 333 24.62 -18.65 -49.79
C ARG A 333 24.46 -19.29 -51.18
N GLU A 334 24.53 -20.62 -51.24
CA GLU A 334 24.43 -21.39 -52.51
C GLU A 334 23.12 -21.19 -53.28
N ASP A 335 22.07 -20.67 -52.63
CA ASP A 335 20.79 -20.32 -53.24
C ASP A 335 20.74 -18.88 -53.81
N GLY A 336 21.85 -18.16 -53.79
CA GLY A 336 21.97 -16.77 -54.25
C GLY A 336 21.45 -15.71 -53.25
N SER A 337 21.07 -16.11 -52.03
CA SER A 337 20.67 -15.17 -50.98
C SER A 337 21.90 -14.61 -50.24
N ILE A 338 21.96 -13.29 -50.07
CA ILE A 338 23.04 -12.61 -49.34
C ILE A 338 22.62 -12.44 -47.87
N THR A 339 23.42 -12.98 -46.95
CA THR A 339 23.26 -12.75 -45.51
C THR A 339 24.20 -11.65 -45.04
N GLU A 340 23.65 -10.55 -44.53
CA GLU A 340 24.41 -9.49 -43.86
C GLU A 340 24.56 -9.81 -42.37
N THR A 341 25.79 -10.03 -41.90
CA THR A 341 26.09 -10.20 -40.48
C THR A 341 26.80 -8.94 -39.96
N ARG A 342 26.13 -8.22 -39.05
CA ARG A 342 26.71 -7.05 -38.36
C ARG A 342 27.22 -7.45 -36.98
N VAL A 343 28.53 -7.43 -36.79
CA VAL A 343 29.18 -7.65 -35.50
C VAL A 343 29.45 -6.31 -34.84
N LEU A 344 28.79 -6.04 -33.71
CA LEU A 344 29.05 -4.87 -32.87
C LEU A 344 30.01 -5.26 -31.75
N THR A 345 31.23 -4.72 -31.78
CA THR A 345 32.24 -4.96 -30.75
C THR A 345 32.35 -3.73 -29.84
N ASP A 346 32.09 -3.94 -28.56
CA ASP A 346 32.33 -2.92 -27.54
C ASP A 346 33.85 -2.78 -27.32
N ARG A 347 34.38 -1.59 -27.59
CA ARG A 347 35.79 -1.25 -27.41
C ARG A 347 35.94 -0.23 -26.29
N PHE A 348 36.69 -0.56 -25.25
CA PHE A 348 37.02 0.39 -24.18
C PHE A 348 38.26 1.19 -24.55
N VAL A 349 38.11 2.50 -24.72
CA VAL A 349 39.17 3.41 -25.15
C VAL A 349 39.66 4.22 -23.95
N PRO A 350 40.88 3.95 -23.44
CA PRO A 350 41.47 4.75 -22.39
C PRO A 350 41.94 6.10 -22.95
N VAL A 351 41.58 7.18 -22.26
CA VAL A 351 42.01 8.55 -22.57
C VAL A 351 42.61 9.16 -21.31
N ILE A 352 43.85 9.63 -21.39
CA ILE A 352 44.47 10.37 -20.30
C ILE A 352 44.52 11.83 -20.70
N ARG A 353 43.88 12.69 -19.91
CA ARG A 353 44.01 14.14 -20.03
C ARG A 353 45.13 14.59 -19.08
N ALA A 354 46.00 15.46 -19.56
CA ALA A 354 47.11 15.99 -18.78
C ALA A 354 47.18 17.51 -18.94
N TRP A 355 47.14 18.25 -17.84
CA TRP A 355 47.37 19.69 -17.85
C TRP A 355 48.87 19.95 -17.68
N GLU A 356 49.49 20.66 -18.62
CA GLU A 356 50.90 21.03 -18.53
C GLU A 356 51.08 22.18 -17.55
N MET A 357 51.78 21.93 -16.44
CA MET A 357 51.98 22.90 -15.35
C MET A 357 53.45 23.21 -15.08
N THR A 358 54.34 22.87 -16.03
CA THR A 358 55.76 23.21 -15.92
C THR A 358 55.92 24.74 -16.05
N PRO A 359 56.43 25.46 -15.02
CA PRO A 359 56.41 26.93 -14.98
C PRO A 359 57.06 27.61 -16.19
N ASP A 360 58.20 27.11 -16.66
CA ASP A 360 58.97 27.69 -17.76
C ASP A 360 58.68 27.05 -19.13
N SER A 361 57.65 26.20 -19.22
CA SER A 361 57.29 25.55 -20.47
C SER A 361 56.49 26.49 -21.37
N PRO A 362 56.78 26.56 -22.68
CA PRO A 362 55.97 27.32 -23.64
C PRO A 362 54.54 26.75 -23.78
N ARG A 363 54.28 25.54 -23.24
CA ARG A 363 52.97 24.89 -23.21
C ARG A 363 52.31 24.94 -21.83
N CYS A 364 52.86 25.70 -20.88
CA CYS A 364 52.27 25.86 -19.55
C CYS A 364 50.82 26.35 -19.67
N GLY A 365 49.91 25.70 -18.95
CA GLY A 365 48.47 25.94 -19.03
C GLY A 365 47.74 25.20 -20.15
N GLN A 366 48.43 24.46 -21.04
CA GLN A 366 47.77 23.70 -22.11
C GLN A 366 47.24 22.34 -21.64
N LEU A 367 46.08 21.94 -22.19
CA LEU A 367 45.52 20.61 -21.98
C LEU A 367 46.01 19.64 -23.07
N LEU A 368 46.68 18.59 -22.65
CA LEU A 368 47.19 17.51 -23.50
C LEU A 368 46.28 16.29 -23.41
N THR A 369 46.18 15.56 -24.53
CA THR A 369 45.49 14.27 -24.58
C THR A 369 46.50 13.20 -24.93
N ILE A 370 46.63 12.21 -24.06
CA ILE A 370 47.52 11.07 -24.22
C ILE A 370 46.63 9.87 -24.54
N THR A 371 46.74 9.38 -25.77
CA THR A 371 46.03 8.22 -26.28
C THR A 371 47.02 7.17 -26.77
N SER A 372 46.59 5.92 -26.88
CA SER A 372 47.41 4.82 -27.42
C SER A 372 47.47 4.80 -28.96
N THR A 373 46.77 5.70 -29.63
CA THR A 373 46.74 5.85 -31.08
C THR A 373 47.59 7.06 -31.46
N PRO A 374 48.59 6.94 -32.36
CA PRO A 374 49.34 8.10 -32.85
C PRO A 374 48.37 9.12 -33.45
N ALA A 375 48.56 10.40 -33.16
CA ALA A 375 47.83 11.46 -33.84
C ALA A 375 48.15 11.35 -35.35
N ALA A 376 47.12 11.11 -36.16
CA ALA A 376 47.24 11.32 -37.61
C ALA A 376 47.54 12.81 -37.82
N ASN A 377 48.51 13.09 -38.69
CA ASN A 377 49.03 14.42 -39.01
C ASN A 377 47.97 15.51 -39.03
N ASP A 378 48.31 16.64 -38.41
CA ASP A 378 47.69 17.94 -38.61
C ASP A 378 47.63 18.25 -40.13
N GLY A 379 46.40 18.36 -40.66
CA GLY A 379 46.11 18.80 -42.02
C GLY A 379 45.17 20.02 -41.94
N GLU A 380 45.53 21.05 -42.70
CA GLU A 380 45.00 22.42 -42.75
C GLU A 380 43.46 22.56 -42.90
N PRO A 381 42.92 23.76 -42.57
CA PRO A 381 41.48 23.98 -42.40
C PRO A 381 40.79 24.23 -43.76
N GLU A 382 39.64 23.59 -43.98
CA GLU A 382 38.70 24.02 -45.03
C GLU A 382 37.56 24.85 -44.41
N GLU A 383 37.50 26.10 -44.87
CA GLU A 383 36.40 27.04 -44.72
C GLU A 383 35.14 26.51 -45.42
N GLY A 384 33.98 26.64 -44.76
CA GLY A 384 32.70 26.17 -45.28
C GLY A 384 31.48 26.58 -44.44
N ASP A 385 31.41 27.87 -44.15
CA ASP A 385 30.23 28.74 -44.12
C ASP A 385 29.01 28.53 -43.16
N GLN A 386 28.63 29.69 -42.59
CA GLN A 386 27.32 30.13 -42.09
C GLN A 386 26.74 29.72 -40.72
N THR A 387 27.08 30.56 -39.73
CA THR A 387 26.18 31.35 -38.84
C THR A 387 25.10 30.66 -38.00
N ALA A 388 25.29 30.71 -36.67
CA ALA A 388 24.29 31.21 -35.72
C ALA A 388 24.96 31.61 -34.39
N GLU A 389 24.74 32.86 -33.99
CA GLU A 389 25.22 33.47 -32.75
C GLU A 389 24.58 32.82 -31.52
N ALA A 390 25.35 32.65 -30.44
CA ALA A 390 24.83 32.50 -29.09
C ALA A 390 25.75 33.20 -28.10
N GLU A 391 25.14 34.09 -27.34
CA GLU A 391 25.72 35.10 -26.47
C GLU A 391 26.42 34.53 -25.23
N ALA A 392 27.29 35.38 -24.67
CA ALA A 392 28.09 35.15 -23.49
C ALA A 392 27.25 34.93 -22.21
N GLY A 393 27.56 33.87 -21.48
CA GLY A 393 27.07 33.59 -20.13
C GLY A 393 28.23 33.44 -19.16
N ASP A 394 28.19 34.24 -18.12
CA ASP A 394 29.22 34.49 -17.10
C ASP A 394 29.65 33.24 -16.29
N ALA A 395 30.89 33.26 -15.79
CA ALA A 395 31.48 32.19 -15.00
C ALA A 395 30.83 32.06 -13.60
N PRO A 396 30.63 30.85 -13.05
CA PRO A 396 30.03 30.72 -11.72
C PRO A 396 31.02 31.06 -10.60
N GLU A 397 30.62 31.99 -9.73
CA GLU A 397 31.29 32.33 -8.47
C GLU A 397 31.24 31.17 -7.43
N PRO A 398 32.21 31.09 -6.51
CA PRO A 398 32.33 29.97 -5.58
C PRO A 398 31.31 30.00 -4.44
N LEU A 399 30.70 28.83 -4.19
CA LEU A 399 29.82 28.51 -3.07
C LEU A 399 30.56 28.60 -1.73
N ASN A 400 30.41 29.72 -1.02
CA ASN A 400 30.68 29.75 0.42
C ASN A 400 29.87 30.83 1.16
N ARG A 401 28.57 30.56 1.37
CA ARG A 401 27.74 31.27 2.36
C ARG A 401 26.71 30.34 2.99
N VAL A 402 27.14 29.49 3.92
CA VAL A 402 26.23 28.73 4.81
C VAL A 402 26.40 29.14 6.29
N ALA A 403 27.35 30.02 6.62
CA ALA A 403 27.73 30.27 8.02
C ALA A 403 27.09 31.49 8.72
N GLU A 404 26.19 32.27 8.11
CA GLU A 404 25.74 33.56 8.70
C GLU A 404 24.23 33.71 8.96
N ARG A 405 23.45 32.61 9.09
CA ARG A 405 21.99 32.72 9.28
C ARG A 405 21.43 32.36 10.66
N ALA A 406 22.24 32.33 11.71
CA ALA A 406 21.80 32.04 13.07
C ALA A 406 21.65 33.32 13.92
N ALA A 407 20.56 34.07 13.74
CA ALA A 407 20.10 35.10 14.71
C ALA A 407 18.69 35.66 14.41
N ARG A 408 17.72 34.84 13.97
CA ARG A 408 16.29 35.26 13.94
C ARG A 408 15.45 34.20 14.64
N PRO A 409 14.49 34.58 15.51
CA PRO A 409 13.57 33.63 16.12
C PRO A 409 12.77 32.94 15.00
N ASP A 410 12.65 31.62 15.11
CA ASP A 410 11.95 30.79 14.16
C ASP A 410 10.43 31.04 14.28
N PRO A 411 9.76 31.57 13.25
CA PRO A 411 8.33 31.94 13.33
C PRO A 411 7.39 30.72 13.28
N ARG A 412 7.92 29.49 13.31
CA ARG A 412 7.15 28.25 13.21
C ARG A 412 6.43 27.92 14.53
N ARG A 413 5.12 27.64 14.45
CA ARG A 413 4.29 27.27 15.62
C ARG A 413 4.31 25.77 15.93
N PHE A 414 4.66 24.93 14.95
CA PHE A 414 4.72 23.47 15.07
C PHE A 414 5.66 22.87 14.00
N ASP A 415 6.05 21.61 14.19
CA ASP A 415 6.81 20.84 13.20
C ASP A 415 5.89 20.24 12.12
N VAL A 416 6.36 20.24 10.87
CA VAL A 416 5.62 19.73 9.70
C VAL A 416 5.96 18.29 9.33
N GLY A 417 6.89 17.66 10.05
CA GLY A 417 7.38 16.33 9.71
C GLY A 417 7.75 16.19 8.23
N ARG A 418 7.33 15.08 7.61
CA ARG A 418 7.52 14.83 6.18
C ARG A 418 6.47 15.57 5.36
N VAL A 419 6.92 16.51 4.54
CA VAL A 419 6.05 17.21 3.57
C VAL A 419 5.87 16.36 2.32
N VAL A 420 4.62 16.08 1.97
CA VAL A 420 4.21 15.39 0.73
C VAL A 420 3.10 16.17 0.03
N MET A 421 2.90 15.94 -1.26
CA MET A 421 1.79 16.50 -2.01
C MET A 421 1.20 15.46 -2.95
N THR A 422 -0.10 15.56 -3.22
CA THR A 422 -0.76 14.70 -4.20
C THR A 422 -0.25 14.99 -5.61
N ARG A 423 -0.49 14.04 -6.52
CA ARG A 423 -0.11 14.19 -7.93
C ARG A 423 -0.77 15.44 -8.55
N ALA A 424 -2.04 15.69 -8.25
CA ALA A 424 -2.76 16.84 -8.79
C ALA A 424 -2.13 18.16 -8.33
N VAL A 425 -1.76 18.27 -7.04
CA VAL A 425 -1.04 19.43 -6.53
C VAL A 425 0.35 19.55 -7.16
N ASN A 426 1.10 18.46 -7.33
CA ASN A 426 2.41 18.50 -8.00
C ASN A 426 2.32 19.01 -9.44
N GLU A 427 1.31 18.60 -10.20
CA GLU A 427 1.08 19.08 -11.57
C GLU A 427 0.79 20.59 -11.61
N LEU A 428 0.09 21.14 -10.61
CA LEU A 428 -0.14 22.58 -10.47
C LEU A 428 1.14 23.37 -10.14
N VAL A 429 2.04 22.75 -9.37
CA VAL A 429 3.35 23.31 -9.04
C VAL A 429 4.26 23.34 -10.27
N GLU A 430 4.27 22.27 -11.07
CA GLU A 430 5.04 22.20 -12.32
C GLU A 430 4.57 23.24 -13.34
N ARG A 431 3.28 23.59 -13.35
CA ARG A 431 2.71 24.67 -14.16
C ARG A 431 2.94 26.08 -13.59
N GLY A 432 3.52 26.19 -12.39
CA GLY A 432 3.77 27.47 -11.71
C GLY A 432 2.51 28.14 -11.14
N GLU A 433 1.39 27.43 -11.07
CA GLU A 433 0.11 27.95 -10.57
C GLU A 433 0.03 27.97 -9.04
N VAL A 434 0.78 27.07 -8.39
CA VAL A 434 0.81 26.91 -6.93
C VAL A 434 2.25 27.01 -6.43
N SER A 435 2.46 27.79 -5.36
CA SER A 435 3.73 27.84 -4.63
C SER A 435 3.61 27.07 -3.31
N PRO A 436 4.08 25.81 -3.22
CA PRO A 436 3.94 24.99 -2.01
C PRO A 436 4.60 25.63 -0.80
N MET A 437 5.77 26.24 -1.00
CA MET A 437 6.54 26.87 0.06
C MET A 437 5.81 28.08 0.65
N ALA A 438 5.05 28.83 -0.16
CA ALA A 438 4.27 29.95 0.32
C ALA A 438 3.10 29.49 1.21
N LEU A 439 2.37 28.44 0.77
CA LEU A 439 1.24 27.90 1.52
C LEU A 439 1.68 27.20 2.81
N LEU A 440 2.75 26.41 2.74
CA LEU A 440 3.35 25.77 3.92
C LEU A 440 3.80 26.81 4.94
N ARG A 441 4.45 27.90 4.50
CA ARG A 441 4.86 28.95 5.42
C ARG A 441 3.66 29.55 6.17
N ARG A 442 2.55 29.79 5.47
CA ARG A 442 1.30 30.28 6.09
C ARG A 442 0.78 29.27 7.13
N HIS A 443 0.68 28.00 6.76
CA HIS A 443 0.21 26.92 7.63
C HIS A 443 1.02 26.83 8.92
N VAL A 444 2.35 26.80 8.82
CA VAL A 444 3.25 26.65 9.98
C VAL A 444 3.28 27.89 10.87
N THR A 445 2.97 29.07 10.33
CA THR A 445 2.80 30.28 11.13
C THR A 445 1.41 30.39 11.77
N GLY A 446 0.50 29.44 11.53
CA GLY A 446 -0.86 29.44 12.06
C GLY A 446 -1.84 30.32 11.28
N ASP A 447 -1.52 30.68 10.03
CA ASP A 447 -2.50 31.23 9.12
C ASP A 447 -3.27 30.07 8.47
N TRP A 448 -4.44 29.77 9.02
CA TRP A 448 -5.29 28.65 8.60
C TRP A 448 -6.02 28.86 7.26
N GLY A 449 -5.92 30.06 6.68
CA GLY A 449 -6.58 30.41 5.43
C GLY A 449 -8.12 30.45 5.54
N ASP A 450 -8.79 29.93 4.53
CA ASP A 450 -10.24 29.97 4.28
C ASP A 450 -10.98 28.81 4.98
N VAL A 451 -10.66 28.55 6.25
CA VAL A 451 -11.40 27.58 7.09
C VAL A 451 -12.47 28.29 7.94
N PRO A 452 -13.62 27.65 8.23
CA PRO A 452 -14.62 28.15 9.18
C PRO A 452 -14.04 28.45 10.57
N ASP A 453 -14.68 29.33 11.33
CA ASP A 453 -14.19 29.72 12.68
C ASP A 453 -14.15 28.55 13.67
N GLU A 454 -15.02 27.56 13.51
CA GLU A 454 -15.03 26.33 14.31
C GLU A 454 -13.75 25.51 14.07
N ASP A 455 -13.38 25.30 12.81
CA ASP A 455 -12.15 24.59 12.44
C ASP A 455 -10.90 25.39 12.84
N ARG A 456 -10.98 26.72 12.77
CA ARG A 456 -9.91 27.61 13.26
C ARG A 456 -9.67 27.40 14.76
N GLN A 457 -10.74 27.34 15.56
CA GLN A 457 -10.64 27.05 16.99
C GLN A 457 -10.14 25.63 17.24
N SER A 458 -10.60 24.66 16.44
CA SER A 458 -10.11 23.27 16.50
C SER A 458 -8.60 23.20 16.27
N ASN A 459 -8.06 23.93 15.29
CA ASN A 459 -6.62 24.00 15.07
C ASN A 459 -5.86 24.60 16.25
N GLU A 460 -6.37 25.67 16.87
CA GLU A 460 -5.74 26.28 18.05
C GLU A 460 -5.72 25.32 19.25
N GLN A 461 -6.78 24.53 19.45
CA GLN A 461 -6.81 23.48 20.46
C GLN A 461 -5.87 22.32 20.11
N ALA A 462 -5.83 21.92 18.84
CA ALA A 462 -4.98 20.86 18.33
C ALA A 462 -3.47 21.17 18.49
N LEU A 463 -3.08 22.46 18.47
CA LEU A 463 -1.71 22.88 18.79
C LEU A 463 -1.32 22.61 20.26
N ILE A 464 -2.30 22.53 21.17
CA ILE A 464 -2.07 22.28 22.59
C ILE A 464 -2.23 20.79 22.91
N HIS A 465 -3.25 20.15 22.35
CA HIS A 465 -3.69 18.80 22.72
C HIS A 465 -3.20 17.70 21.79
N GLY A 466 -2.61 18.04 20.64
CA GLY A 466 -1.97 17.07 19.74
C GLY A 466 -2.91 16.44 18.71
N ASP A 467 -3.98 17.14 18.29
CA ASP A 467 -4.86 16.69 17.20
C ASP A 467 -4.35 17.14 15.82
N ARG A 468 -4.98 16.64 14.76
CA ARG A 468 -4.66 16.98 13.35
C ARG A 468 -4.98 18.46 13.05
N LEU A 469 -4.18 19.08 12.20
CA LEU A 469 -4.33 20.48 11.78
C LEU A 469 -4.74 20.58 10.32
N LEU A 470 -5.73 21.43 10.00
CA LEU A 470 -6.23 21.64 8.64
C LEU A 470 -6.16 23.13 8.25
N SER A 471 -5.49 23.44 7.14
CA SER A 471 -5.62 24.72 6.45
C SER A 471 -6.30 24.55 5.10
N SER A 472 -7.03 25.56 4.66
CA SER A 472 -7.61 25.66 3.32
C SER A 472 -7.15 26.96 2.67
N TYR A 473 -6.63 26.93 1.45
CA TYR A 473 -6.19 28.13 0.74
C TYR A 473 -6.82 28.20 -0.65
N ARG A 474 -7.59 29.27 -0.90
CA ARG A 474 -8.08 29.57 -2.23
C ARG A 474 -7.00 30.27 -3.08
N ILE A 475 -6.80 29.78 -4.30
CA ILE A 475 -5.83 30.28 -5.27
C ILE A 475 -6.61 30.68 -6.53
N GLY A 476 -6.75 31.97 -6.77
CA GLY A 476 -7.63 32.46 -7.84
C GLY A 476 -9.12 32.17 -7.56
N GLU A 477 -9.93 32.03 -8.62
CA GLU A 477 -11.38 31.93 -8.47
C GLU A 477 -11.90 30.51 -8.22
N SER A 478 -11.22 29.48 -8.71
CA SER A 478 -11.73 28.09 -8.72
C SER A 478 -10.86 27.07 -8.00
N LEU A 479 -9.58 27.37 -7.73
CA LEU A 479 -8.66 26.40 -7.16
C LEU A 479 -8.59 26.56 -5.63
N THR A 480 -8.73 25.45 -4.92
CA THR A 480 -8.53 25.39 -3.46
C THR A 480 -7.52 24.30 -3.17
N VAL A 481 -6.57 24.59 -2.28
CA VAL A 481 -5.57 23.63 -1.81
C VAL A 481 -5.72 23.47 -0.31
N TRP A 482 -5.87 22.23 0.14
CA TRP A 482 -5.85 21.87 1.55
C TRP A 482 -4.43 21.47 1.98
N ILE A 483 -4.06 21.89 3.19
CA ILE A 483 -2.83 21.45 3.84
C ILE A 483 -3.21 20.83 5.16
N ILE A 484 -2.81 19.57 5.35
CA ILE A 484 -3.15 18.83 6.55
C ILE A 484 -1.90 18.28 7.22
N THR A 485 -1.73 18.59 8.50
CA THR A 485 -0.66 18.03 9.34
C THR A 485 -1.23 17.03 10.32
N GLU A 486 -0.69 15.81 10.32
CA GLU A 486 -1.14 14.71 11.17
C GLU A 486 -1.00 15.02 12.67
N ALA A 487 -1.82 14.35 13.49
CA ALA A 487 -1.92 14.56 14.93
C ALA A 487 -0.54 14.45 15.65
N ASP A 488 0.26 13.46 15.25
CA ASP A 488 1.62 13.22 15.73
C ASP A 488 2.70 14.10 15.07
N ARG A 489 2.31 15.01 14.18
CA ARG A 489 3.20 15.89 13.39
C ARG A 489 4.21 15.11 12.52
N SER A 490 3.95 13.84 12.22
CA SER A 490 4.85 13.00 11.41
C SER A 490 4.87 13.39 9.94
N ALA A 491 3.76 13.93 9.42
CA ALA A 491 3.63 14.34 8.03
C ALA A 491 2.69 15.53 7.83
N THR A 492 2.97 16.32 6.79
CA THR A 492 2.11 17.38 6.26
C THR A 492 1.83 17.10 4.78
N THR A 493 0.56 16.97 4.41
CA THR A 493 0.11 16.67 3.05
C THR A 493 -0.57 17.87 2.42
N LEU A 494 -0.18 18.24 1.20
CA LEU A 494 -0.90 19.18 0.35
C LEU A 494 -1.76 18.39 -0.66
N LEU A 495 -3.06 18.69 -0.71
CA LEU A 495 -4.03 17.99 -1.55
C LEU A 495 -5.16 18.91 -2.01
N LEU A 496 -5.90 18.51 -3.03
CA LEU A 496 -7.15 19.15 -3.40
C LEU A 496 -8.31 18.63 -2.53
N PRO A 497 -9.37 19.42 -2.28
CA PRO A 497 -10.51 19.00 -1.47
C PRO A 497 -11.19 17.72 -1.98
N GLU A 498 -11.18 17.48 -3.30
CA GLU A 498 -11.79 16.30 -3.92
C GLU A 498 -10.98 15.01 -3.72
N GLU A 499 -9.73 15.13 -3.25
CA GLU A 499 -8.82 14.02 -2.94
C GLU A 499 -8.94 13.58 -1.47
N TYR A 500 -9.75 14.27 -0.66
CA TYR A 500 -10.04 13.98 0.73
C TYR A 500 -11.47 13.47 0.92
#